data_AF-A0A7S3IPB9-F1
#
_entry.id   AF-A0A7S3IPB9-F1
#
_cell.length_a   1.000
_cell.length_b   1.000
_cell.length_c   1.000
_cell.angle_alpha   90.00
_cell.angle_beta   90.00
_cell.angle_gamma   90.00
#
_symmetry.space_group_name_H-M   'P 1'
#
loop_
_entity.id
_entity.type
_entity.pdbx_description
1 polymer ?
#
loop_
_entity_poly.entity_id
_entity_poly.type
_entity_poly.pdbx_seq_one_letter_code
_entity_poly.pdbx_strand_id
1 'polypeptide(L)'
;KRVQLNQHKKDPSLAYMNESSALPIVPHPNGIISLKGENKVIDMSSRSMGKHQAVAFGQAIKYSGAERILLRNNRLSTAGAAKIIENVNESLKELDLSDNKLSLTFS
;
A
#
# COMPACT_ATOMS: atom_id res chain seq x y z
N LYS A 1 33.53 23.31 4.61
CA LYS A 1 32.55 23.94 3.68
C LYS A 1 31.33 23.01 3.59
N ARG A 2 30.25 23.37 4.26
CA ARG A 2 29.20 22.49 4.80
C ARG A 2 27.93 22.51 3.94
N VAL A 3 28.06 22.48 2.60
CA VAL A 3 26.96 22.89 1.68
C VAL A 3 26.52 21.80 0.68
N GLN A 4 27.19 20.65 0.56
CA GLN A 4 26.84 19.67 -0.51
C GLN A 4 26.20 18.35 -0.04
N LEU A 5 25.85 18.19 1.24
CA LEU A 5 25.27 16.91 1.73
C LEU A 5 23.74 16.82 1.64
N ASN A 6 23.05 17.87 1.19
CA ASN A 6 21.58 18.00 1.36
C ASN A 6 20.74 17.95 0.08
N GLN A 7 21.30 17.62 -1.08
CA GLN A 7 20.53 17.64 -2.34
C GLN A 7 20.17 16.25 -2.92
N HIS A 8 20.69 15.15 -2.37
CA HIS A 8 20.43 13.80 -2.88
C HIS A 8 19.32 13.01 -2.15
N LYS A 9 18.63 13.59 -1.17
CA LYS A 9 17.58 12.91 -0.38
C LYS A 9 16.16 12.98 -1.00
N LYS A 10 16.01 13.30 -2.28
CA LYS A 10 14.69 13.57 -2.90
C LYS A 10 14.28 12.64 -4.05
N ASP A 11 15.06 11.60 -4.34
CA ASP A 11 14.67 10.61 -5.33
C ASP A 11 14.43 9.24 -4.68
N PRO A 12 13.16 8.89 -4.38
CA PRO A 12 12.80 7.60 -3.83
C PRO A 12 13.22 6.42 -4.71
N SER A 13 13.30 6.62 -6.03
CA SER A 13 13.73 5.60 -6.97
C SER A 13 15.22 5.32 -6.83
N LEU A 14 16.06 6.35 -6.60
CA LEU A 14 17.49 6.16 -6.37
C LEU A 14 17.78 5.48 -5.02
N ALA A 15 17.07 5.87 -3.96
CA ALA A 15 17.18 5.21 -2.65
C ALA A 15 16.79 3.72 -2.73
N TYR A 16 15.68 3.44 -3.43
CA TYR A 16 15.20 2.08 -3.69
C TYR A 16 16.17 1.25 -4.53
N MET A 17 16.75 1.81 -5.59
CA MET A 17 17.75 1.11 -6.42
C MET A 17 19.01 0.75 -5.62
N ASN A 18 19.48 1.67 -4.78
CA ASN A 18 20.65 1.41 -3.94
C ASN A 18 20.38 0.31 -2.90
N GLU A 19 19.24 0.33 -2.22
CA GLU A 19 18.91 -0.71 -1.23
C GLU A 19 18.59 -2.07 -1.88
N SER A 20 17.93 -2.09 -3.03
CA SER A 20 17.61 -3.34 -3.75
C SER A 20 18.83 -3.99 -4.41
N SER A 21 19.85 -3.22 -4.79
CA SER A 21 21.10 -3.75 -5.35
C SER A 21 21.91 -4.62 -4.36
N ALA A 22 21.62 -4.52 -3.06
CA ALA A 22 22.23 -5.34 -2.02
C ALA A 22 21.48 -6.67 -1.75
N LEU A 23 20.32 -6.88 -2.37
CA LEU A 23 19.49 -8.06 -2.16
C LEU A 23 19.55 -8.99 -3.39
N PRO A 24 19.68 -10.31 -3.20
CA PRO A 24 19.74 -11.29 -4.31
C PRO A 24 18.42 -11.43 -5.09
N ILE A 25 17.38 -10.67 -4.73
CA ILE A 25 16.07 -10.66 -5.38
C ILE A 25 15.67 -9.19 -5.52
N VAL A 26 15.57 -8.67 -6.73
CA VAL A 26 15.03 -7.33 -7.01
C VAL A 26 13.50 -7.44 -7.04
N PRO A 27 12.77 -6.98 -6.01
CA PRO A 27 11.33 -7.12 -5.98
C PRO A 27 10.69 -6.10 -6.92
N HIS A 28 10.41 -6.48 -8.16
CA HIS A 28 9.68 -5.63 -9.08
C HIS A 28 8.27 -5.36 -8.52
N PRO A 29 7.83 -4.10 -8.36
CA PRO A 29 6.44 -3.80 -8.06
C PRO A 29 5.62 -4.22 -9.28
N ASN A 30 5.12 -5.46 -9.25
CA ASN A 30 4.18 -5.94 -10.26
C ASN A 30 3.00 -4.97 -10.26
N GLY A 31 2.64 -4.45 -11.44
CA GLY A 31 1.75 -3.31 -11.68
C GLY A 31 0.29 -3.41 -11.19
N ILE A 32 0.04 -4.12 -10.10
CA ILE A 32 -1.19 -4.09 -9.30
C ILE A 32 -1.33 -2.73 -8.60
N ILE A 33 -0.22 -2.07 -8.29
CA ILE A 33 -0.19 -0.74 -7.65
C ILE A 33 0.19 0.29 -8.72
N SER A 34 -0.80 0.83 -9.42
CA SER A 34 -0.59 1.96 -10.34
C SER A 34 -0.48 3.26 -9.55
N LEU A 35 0.72 3.61 -9.08
CA LEU A 35 0.99 4.92 -8.48
C LEU A 35 1.01 5.98 -9.59
N LYS A 36 -0.15 6.55 -9.95
CA LYS A 36 -0.25 7.63 -10.93
C LYS A 36 -0.61 8.96 -10.24
N GLY A 37 0.14 10.01 -10.54
CA GLY A 37 -0.10 11.38 -10.07
C GLY A 37 0.68 11.77 -8.80
N GLU A 38 0.63 13.06 -8.43
CA GLU A 38 1.23 13.57 -7.19
C GLU A 38 0.60 12.93 -5.94
N ASN A 39 -0.71 12.64 -6.03
CA ASN A 39 -1.44 11.87 -5.04
C ASN A 39 -1.34 10.38 -5.39
N LYS A 40 -0.51 9.65 -4.65
CA LYS A 40 -0.28 8.21 -4.83
C LYS A 40 -1.54 7.39 -4.49
N VAL A 41 -2.38 7.10 -5.48
CA VAL A 41 -3.62 6.34 -5.31
C VAL A 41 -3.44 4.87 -5.67
N ILE A 42 -3.98 3.95 -4.87
CA ILE A 42 -4.17 2.54 -5.20
C ILE A 42 -5.67 2.26 -5.28
N ASP A 43 -6.16 1.96 -6.48
CA ASP A 43 -7.57 1.59 -6.70
C ASP A 43 -7.69 0.08 -6.98
N MET A 44 -8.32 -0.62 -6.04
CA MET A 44 -8.63 -2.05 -6.10
C MET A 44 -10.13 -2.28 -5.91
N SER A 45 -10.97 -1.30 -6.25
CA SER A 45 -12.42 -1.40 -6.14
C SER A 45 -12.99 -2.45 -7.11
N SER A 46 -14.07 -3.12 -6.69
CA SER A 46 -14.79 -4.12 -7.50
C SER A 46 -13.93 -5.30 -7.97
N ARG A 47 -12.87 -5.66 -7.23
CA ARG A 47 -11.97 -6.79 -7.54
C ARG A 47 -12.33 -8.09 -6.84
N SER A 48 -13.50 -8.15 -6.18
CA SER A 48 -13.96 -9.35 -5.49
C SER A 48 -12.98 -9.85 -4.40
N MET A 49 -12.21 -8.92 -3.81
CA MET A 49 -11.15 -9.22 -2.84
C MET A 49 -11.73 -9.92 -1.60
N GLY A 50 -11.27 -11.14 -1.33
CA GLY A 50 -11.62 -11.94 -0.14
C GLY A 50 -10.48 -12.04 0.88
N LYS A 51 -10.64 -12.89 1.90
CA LYS A 51 -9.71 -13.01 3.05
C LYS A 51 -8.23 -13.19 2.64
N HIS A 52 -7.92 -14.17 1.79
CA HIS A 52 -6.53 -14.46 1.42
C HIS A 52 -5.88 -13.31 0.64
N GLN A 53 -6.64 -12.70 -0.27
CA GLN A 53 -6.19 -11.56 -1.06
C GLN A 53 -6.00 -10.32 -0.18
N ALA A 54 -6.85 -10.12 0.83
CA ALA A 54 -6.72 -9.03 1.80
C ALA A 54 -5.43 -9.14 2.62
N VAL A 55 -5.04 -10.35 3.02
CA VAL A 55 -3.76 -10.59 3.73
C VAL A 55 -2.57 -10.27 2.82
N ALA A 56 -2.57 -10.79 1.60
CA ALA A 56 -1.50 -10.53 0.64
C ALA A 56 -1.42 -9.04 0.27
N PHE A 57 -2.56 -8.39 0.08
CA PHE A 57 -2.65 -6.95 -0.18
C PHE A 57 -2.12 -6.14 1.00
N GLY A 58 -2.51 -6.48 2.23
CA GLY A 58 -1.97 -5.87 3.46
C GLY A 58 -0.45 -5.90 3.48
N GLN A 59 0.17 -7.05 3.23
CA GLN A 59 1.63 -7.17 3.18
C GLN A 59 2.26 -6.31 2.08
N ALA A 60 1.60 -6.20 0.92
CA ALA A 60 2.08 -5.37 -0.19
C ALA A 60 2.01 -3.86 0.14
N ILE A 61 0.92 -3.40 0.75
CA ILE A 61 0.73 -1.96 1.02
C ILE A 61 1.62 -1.42 2.14
N LYS A 62 2.16 -2.30 3.00
CA LYS A 62 3.16 -1.95 4.01
C LYS A 62 4.38 -1.22 3.43
N TYR A 63 4.76 -1.58 2.21
CA TYR A 63 5.89 -0.99 1.48
C TYR A 63 5.44 0.05 0.44
N SER A 64 4.14 0.31 0.33
CA SER A 64 3.64 1.36 -0.54
C SER A 64 3.93 2.74 0.07
N GLY A 65 3.94 3.78 -0.76
CA GLY A 65 3.83 5.17 -0.31
C GLY A 65 2.45 5.76 -0.62
N ALA A 66 1.41 4.92 -0.64
CA ALA A 66 0.07 5.33 -1.06
C ALA A 66 -0.54 6.32 -0.07
N GLU A 67 -1.13 7.38 -0.60
CA GLU A 67 -1.89 8.36 0.17
C GLU A 67 -3.39 8.03 0.17
N ARG A 68 -3.87 7.30 -0.84
CA ARG A 68 -5.28 6.91 -0.94
C ARG A 68 -5.37 5.45 -1.36
N ILE A 69 -6.13 4.65 -0.62
CA ILE A 69 -6.42 3.24 -0.94
C ILE A 69 -7.92 3.07 -1.08
N LEU A 70 -8.36 2.68 -2.27
CA LEU A 70 -9.78 2.46 -2.59
C LEU A 70 -10.05 0.96 -2.70
N LEU A 71 -10.84 0.43 -1.77
CA LEU A 71 -11.22 -0.98 -1.67
C LEU A 71 -12.73 -1.18 -1.72
N ARG A 72 -13.45 -0.17 -2.20
CA ARG A 72 -14.91 -0.20 -2.34
C ARG A 72 -15.42 -1.40 -3.12
N ASN A 73 -16.58 -1.93 -2.74
CA ASN A 73 -17.30 -2.99 -3.47
C ASN A 73 -16.45 -4.27 -3.61
N ASN A 74 -15.89 -4.74 -2.50
CA ASN A 74 -15.17 -6.01 -2.43
C ASN A 74 -15.88 -6.99 -1.47
N ARG A 75 -15.26 -8.15 -1.23
CA ARG A 75 -15.81 -9.18 -0.33
C ARG A 75 -14.99 -9.28 0.96
N LEU A 76 -14.46 -8.15 1.44
CA LEU A 76 -13.69 -8.12 2.67
C LEU A 76 -14.60 -8.47 3.84
N SER A 77 -14.16 -9.44 4.63
CA SER A 77 -14.68 -9.64 5.99
C SER A 77 -13.98 -8.68 6.95
N THR A 78 -14.56 -8.47 8.14
CA THR A 78 -13.94 -7.66 9.20
C THR A 78 -12.50 -8.07 9.49
N ALA A 79 -12.22 -9.38 9.57
CA ALA A 79 -10.86 -9.88 9.78
C ALA A 79 -9.91 -9.58 8.60
N GLY A 80 -10.41 -9.62 7.37
CA GLY A 80 -9.62 -9.26 6.18
C GLY A 80 -9.30 -7.76 6.14
N ALA A 81 -10.29 -6.91 6.41
CA ALA A 81 -10.11 -5.47 6.50
C ALA A 81 -9.15 -5.08 7.63
N ALA A 82 -9.26 -5.72 8.81
CA ALA A 82 -8.33 -5.50 9.92
C ALA A 82 -6.87 -5.79 9.52
N LYS A 83 -6.63 -6.87 8.77
CA LYS A 83 -5.28 -7.20 8.27
C LYS A 83 -4.72 -6.17 7.30
N ILE A 84 -5.58 -5.51 6.51
CA ILE A 84 -5.18 -4.41 5.65
C ILE A 84 -4.82 -3.20 6.52
N ILE A 85 -5.70 -2.84 7.47
CA ILE A 85 -5.53 -1.69 8.38
C ILE A 85 -4.26 -1.83 9.23
N GLU A 86 -3.93 -3.03 9.72
CA GLU A 86 -2.69 -3.31 10.46
C GLU A 86 -1.41 -3.00 9.66
N ASN A 87 -1.49 -2.95 8.32
CA ASN A 87 -0.34 -2.78 7.44
C ASN A 87 -0.38 -1.47 6.62
N VAL A 88 -1.29 -0.54 6.93
CA VAL A 88 -1.26 0.79 6.31
C VAL A 88 -0.03 1.58 6.79
N ASN A 89 0.41 2.53 5.97
CA ASN A 89 1.57 3.38 6.26
C ASN A 89 1.13 4.77 6.77
N GLU A 90 2.09 5.55 7.29
CA GLU A 90 1.85 6.92 7.77
C GLU A 90 1.51 7.91 6.64
N SER A 91 1.82 7.57 5.38
CA SER A 91 1.46 8.43 4.23
C SER A 91 -0.03 8.35 3.87
N LEU A 92 -0.76 7.34 4.38
CA LEU A 92 -2.16 7.11 4.04
C LEU A 92 -3.05 8.20 4.64
N LYS A 93 -3.76 8.92 3.77
CA LYS A 93 -4.71 9.98 4.11
C LYS A 93 -6.16 9.50 3.98
N GLU A 94 -6.41 8.54 3.09
CA GLU A 94 -7.75 8.03 2.81
C GLU A 94 -7.76 6.51 2.60
N LEU A 95 -8.69 5.84 3.27
CA LEU A 95 -8.99 4.42 3.10
C LEU A 95 -10.48 4.23 2.88
N ASP A 96 -10.89 3.89 1.66
CA ASP A 96 -12.29 3.62 1.33
C ASP A 96 -12.58 2.10 1.41
N LEU A 97 -13.36 1.71 2.41
CA LEU A 97 -13.83 0.33 2.63
C LEU A 97 -15.33 0.16 2.37
N SER A 98 -15.99 1.14 1.77
CA SER A 98 -17.43 1.11 1.50
C SER A 98 -17.85 -0.12 0.67
N ASP A 99 -19.12 -0.52 0.76
CA ASP A 99 -19.68 -1.66 0.03
C ASP A 99 -18.90 -2.98 0.23
N ASN A 100 -18.38 -3.22 1.44
CA ASN A 100 -17.80 -4.50 1.88
C ASN A 100 -18.67 -5.20 2.94
N LYS A 101 -18.32 -6.43 3.30
CA LYS A 101 -19.06 -7.24 4.30
C LYS A 101 -18.46 -7.06 5.69
N LEU A 102 -18.44 -5.82 6.17
CA LEU A 102 -17.91 -5.49 7.49
C LEU A 102 -19.02 -5.56 8.54
N SER A 103 -18.78 -6.32 9.61
CA SER A 103 -19.67 -6.44 10.76
C SER A 103 -18.90 -6.21 12.05
N LEU A 104 -19.55 -5.60 13.04
CA LEU A 104 -19.05 -5.55 14.40
C LEU A 104 -19.33 -6.91 15.06
N THR A 105 -18.29 -7.53 15.61
CA THR A 105 -18.41 -8.69 16.48
C THR A 105 -18.02 -8.26 17.88
N PHE A 106 -18.99 -8.28 18.80
CA PHE A 106 -18.75 -8.15 20.22
C PHE A 106 -18.57 -9.57 20.77
N SER A 107 -17.39 -9.87 21.31
CA SER A 107 -17.08 -11.12 22.01
C SER A 107 -17.21 -10.93 23.50
#